data_AF-A0A143B610-F1
#
_entry.id   AF-A0A143B610-F1
#
_cell.length_a   1.000
_cell.length_b   1.000
_cell.length_c   1.000
_cell.angle_alpha   90.00
_cell.angle_beta   90.00
_cell.angle_gamma   90.00
#
_symmetry.space_group_name_H-M   'P 1'
#
loop_
_entity.id
_entity.type
_entity.pdbx_description
1 polymer ?
#
loop_
_entity_poly.entity_id
_entity_poly.type
_entity_poly.pdbx_seq_one_letter_code
_entity_poly.pdbx_strand_id
1 'polypeptide(L)' 'MNTIPAQELKRRGLAAGDEGIAKGDVHVIRNNQPHYVVLSEEHYQQLVAEAQEAYLARVRSSLEMSRPAGCISS' A
#
# COMPACT_ATOMS: atom_id res chain seq x y z
N MET A 1 -2.54 3.28 16.15
CA MET A 1 -3.40 3.76 15.05
C MET A 1 -3.44 5.28 15.14
N ASN A 2 -2.60 6.00 14.38
CA ASN A 2 -2.62 7.47 14.43
C ASN A 2 -3.81 7.97 13.61
N THR A 3 -4.55 8.93 14.16
CA THR A 3 -5.69 9.54 13.47
C THR A 3 -5.56 11.06 13.50
N ILE A 4 -5.74 11.71 12.35
CA ILE A 4 -5.74 13.17 12.25
C ILE A 4 -7.10 13.65 11.73
N PRO A 5 -7.80 14.54 12.44
CA PRO A 5 -9.00 15.17 11.90
C PRO A 5 -8.66 15.99 10.66
N ALA A 6 -9.51 15.94 9.64
CA ALA A 6 -9.35 16.77 8.45
C ALA A 6 -9.30 18.27 8.78
N GLN A 7 -9.89 18.69 9.90
CA GLN A 7 -9.83 20.06 10.39
C GLN A 7 -8.43 20.45 10.89
N GLU A 8 -7.68 19.51 11.48
CA GLU A 8 -6.32 19.75 11.95
C GLU A 8 -5.36 19.93 10.75
N LEU A 9 -5.54 19.11 9.70
CA LEU A 9 -4.88 19.29 8.40
C LEU A 9 -5.22 20.64 7.76
N LYS A 10 -6.47 21.14 7.88
CA LYS A 10 -6.81 22.49 7.40
C LYS A 10 -6.16 23.60 8.22
N ARG A 11 -5.93 23.38 9.52
CA ARG A 11 -5.40 24.40 10.44
C ARG A 11 -3.88 24.49 10.41
N ARG A 12 -3.20 23.34 10.34
CA ARG A 12 -1.74 23.23 10.39
C ARG A 12 -1.12 22.90 9.02
N GLY A 13 -1.93 22.53 8.03
CA GLY A 13 -1.45 22.13 6.71
C GLY A 13 -0.67 20.82 6.75
N LEU A 14 0.41 20.79 5.99
CA LEU A 14 1.31 19.64 5.85
C LEU A 14 2.04 19.30 7.15
N ALA A 15 2.33 20.28 8.01
CA ALA A 15 3.07 20.05 9.25
C ALA A 15 2.37 19.06 10.20
N ALA A 16 1.03 19.06 10.24
CA ALA A 16 0.29 18.06 11.00
C ALA A 16 0.41 16.66 10.38
N GLY A 17 0.44 16.60 9.05
CA GLY A 17 0.72 15.37 8.31
C GLY A 17 2.12 14.83 8.64
N ASP A 18 3.15 15.68 8.56
CA ASP A 18 4.54 15.31 8.83
C ASP A 18 4.74 14.82 10.27
N GLU A 19 4.16 15.52 11.27
CA GLU A 19 4.18 15.07 12.67
C GLU A 19 3.49 13.72 12.87
N GLY A 20 2.44 13.46 12.10
CA GLY A 20 1.70 12.21 12.14
C GLY A 20 2.50 11.07 11.50
N ILE A 21 3.00 11.28 10.28
CA ILE A 21 3.79 10.31 9.51
C ILE A 21 5.09 9.96 10.23
N ALA A 22 5.72 10.91 10.91
CA ALA A 22 6.91 10.66 11.73
C ALA A 22 6.66 9.63 12.86
N LYS A 23 5.40 9.43 13.25
CA LYS A 23 4.98 8.44 14.25
C LYS A 23 4.39 7.16 13.62
N GLY A 24 4.39 7.05 12.29
CA GLY A 24 3.80 5.95 11.53
C GLY A 24 2.53 6.33 10.77
N ASP A 25 1.78 5.33 10.31
CA ASP A 25 0.66 5.52 9.40
C ASP A 25 -0.50 6.32 10.01
N VAL A 26 -1.04 7.28 9.25
CA VAL A 26 -2.06 8.22 9.74
C VAL A 26 -3.37 8.05 9.01
N HIS A 27 -4.45 7.88 9.77
CA HIS A 27 -5.82 7.86 9.26
C HIS A 27 -6.43 9.25 9.34
N VAL A 28 -6.84 9.80 8.21
CA VAL A 28 -7.53 11.08 8.18
C VAL A 28 -9.03 10.89 8.40
N ILE A 29 -9.54 11.50 9.46
CA ILE A 29 -10.94 11.39 9.87
C ILE A 29 -11.73 12.60 9.39
N ARG A 30 -12.84 12.37 8.69
CA ARG A 30 -13.81 13.39 8.27
C ARG A 30 -15.21 12.91 8.62
N ASN A 31 -16.04 13.79 9.20
CA ASN A 31 -17.40 13.43 9.65
C ASN A 31 -17.44 12.18 10.55
N ASN A 32 -16.47 12.06 11.46
CA ASN A 32 -16.33 10.92 12.37
C ASN A 32 -16.09 9.56 11.68
N GLN A 33 -15.65 9.55 10.41
CA GLN A 33 -15.31 8.35 9.66
C GLN A 33 -13.90 8.43 9.06
N PRO A 34 -13.13 7.33 9.01
CA PRO A 34 -11.86 7.26 8.31
C PRO A 34 -12.09 7.43 6.80
N HIS A 35 -11.47 8.44 6.21
CA HIS A 35 -11.73 8.80 4.81
C HIS A 35 -10.56 8.46 3.89
N TYR A 36 -9.32 8.58 4.37
CA TYR A 36 -8.11 8.17 3.67
C TYR A 36 -6.96 7.92 4.65
N VAL A 37 -5.95 7.18 4.22
CA VAL A 37 -4.74 6.89 4.99
C VAL A 37 -3.56 7.56 4.31
N VAL A 38 -2.68 8.17 5.10
CA VAL A 38 -1.43 8.77 4.65
C VAL A 38 -0.27 7.94 5.20
N LEU A 39 0.61 7.55 4.28
CA LEU A 39 1.79 6.73 4.53
C LEU A 39 3.01 7.54 4.08
N SER A 40 4.19 7.27 4.63
CA SER A 40 5.43 7.77 4.04
C SER A 40 5.67 7.11 2.67
N GLU A 41 6.37 7.82 1.78
CA GLU A 41 6.73 7.31 0.45
C GLU A 41 7.44 5.95 0.52
N GLU A 42 8.40 5.78 1.43
CA GLU A 42 9.15 4.51 1.58
C GLU A 42 8.21 3.33 1.88
N HIS A 43 7.31 3.51 2.84
CA HIS A 43 6.33 2.50 3.24
C HIS A 43 5.33 2.20 2.11
N TYR A 44 4.92 3.22 1.35
CA TYR A 44 4.10 3.04 0.16
C TYR A 44 4.84 2.21 -0.91
N GLN A 45 6.10 2.54 -1.20
CA GLN A 45 6.90 1.79 -2.17
C GLN A 45 7.10 0.33 -1.76
N GLN A 46 7.31 0.06 -0.47
CA GLN A 46 7.39 -1.31 0.04
C GLN A 46 6.08 -2.08 -0.16
N LEU A 47 4.94 -1.48 0.17
CA LEU A 47 3.61 -2.07 -0.05
C LEU A 47 3.35 -2.35 -1.54
N VAL A 48 3.71 -1.41 -2.41
CA VAL A 48 3.57 -1.57 -3.86
C VAL A 48 4.49 -2.69 -4.37
N ALA A 49 5.74 -2.74 -3.94
CA ALA A 49 6.69 -3.76 -4.33
C ALA A 49 6.22 -5.16 -3.91
N GLU A 50 5.75 -5.32 -2.67
CA GLU A 50 5.22 -6.60 -2.17
C GLU A 50 3.97 -7.05 -2.97
N ALA A 51 3.06 -6.12 -3.24
CA ALA A 51 1.88 -6.40 -4.07
C ALA A 51 2.26 -6.81 -5.51
N GLN A 52 3.28 -6.15 -6.08
CA GLN A 52 3.80 -6.48 -7.41
C GLN A 52 4.48 -7.85 -7.43
N GLU A 53 5.29 -8.19 -6.43
CA GLU A 53 5.91 -9.52 -6.33
C GLU A 53 4.88 -10.62 -6.21
N ALA A 54 3.85 -10.44 -5.36
CA ALA A 54 2.75 -11.38 -5.24
C ALA A 54 1.97 -11.53 -6.56
N TYR A 55 1.77 -10.44 -7.28
CA TYR A 55 1.15 -10.46 -8.61
C TYR A 55 2.01 -11.22 -9.64
N LEU A 56 3.30 -10.91 -9.70
CA LEU A 56 4.24 -11.58 -10.62
C LEU A 56 4.39 -13.06 -10.31
N ALA A 57 4.38 -13.47 -9.04
CA ALA A 57 4.40 -14.87 -8.64
C ALA A 57 3.17 -15.63 -9.17
N ARG A 58 1.98 -15.02 -9.11
CA ARG A 58 0.75 -15.58 -9.67
C ARG A 58 0.81 -15.68 -11.19
N VAL A 59 1.27 -14.62 -11.87
CA VAL A 59 1.40 -14.61 -13.33
C VAL A 59 2.43 -15.64 -13.81
N ARG A 60 3.60 -15.73 -13.17
CA ARG A 60 4.61 -16.77 -13.47
C ARG A 60 4.03 -18.18 -13.31
N SER A 61 3.32 -18.43 -12.21
CA SER A 61 2.68 -19.73 -11.97
C SER A 61 1.69 -20.08 -13.08
N SER A 62 0.89 -19.12 -13.54
CA SER A 62 -0.02 -19.31 -14.68
C SER A 62 0.73 -19.61 -15.98
N LEU A 63 1.83 -18.89 -16.24
CA LEU A 63 2.63 -19.08 -17.46
C LEU A 63 3.33 -20.45 -17.47
N GLU A 64 3.91 -20.90 -16.36
CA GLU A 64 4.56 -22.20 -16.26
C GLU A 64 3.56 -23.36 -16.44
N MET A 65 2.32 -23.17 -15.98
CA MET A 65 1.25 -24.16 -16.15
C MET A 65 0.77 -24.30 -17.60
N SER A 66 1.08 -23.32 -18.46
CA SER A 66 0.75 -23.35 -19.89
C SER A 66 1.90 -23.83 -20.79
N ARG A 67 3.11 -23.99 -20.25
CA ARG A 67 4.19 -24.66 -21.00
C ARG A 67 3.86 -26.14 -21.05
N PRO A 68 3.62 -26.74 -22.23
CA PRO A 68 3.46 -28.18 -22.30
C PRO A 68 4.76 -28.80 -21.79
N ALA A 69 4.67 -29.53 -20.68
CA ALA A 69 5.71 -30.44 -20.26
C ALA A 69 6.06 -31.28 -21.49
N GLY A 70 7.33 -31.20 -21.91
CA GLY A 70 7.79 -31.86 -23.12
C GLY A 70 7.23 -33.26 -23.20
N CYS A 71 6.61 -33.59 -24.34
CA CYS A 71 6.24 -34.95 -24.67
C CYS A 71 7.47 -35.83 -24.49
N ILE A 72 7.48 -36.57 -23.40
CA ILE A 72 8.33 -37.72 -23.19
C ILE A 72 7.68 -38.84 -24.00
N SER A 73 8.21 -39.12 -25.19
CA SER A 73 7.95 -40.35 -25.94
C SER A 73 9.26 -40.67 -26.64
N SER A 74 10.07 -41.59 -26.10
CA SER A 74 10.00 -43.05 -26.29
C SER A 74 10.22 -43.45 -27.74
#